data_AF-A0A838WGS6-F1
#
_entry.id   AF-A0A838WGS6-F1
#
_cell.length_a   1.000
_cell.length_b   1.000
_cell.length_c   1.000
_cell.angle_alpha   90.00
_cell.angle_beta   90.00
_cell.angle_gamma   90.00
#
_symmetry.space_group_name_H-M   'P 1'
#
loop_
_entity.id
_entity.type
_entity.pdbx_description
1 polymer ?
#
loop_
_entity_poly.entity_id
_entity_poly.type
_entity_poly.pdbx_seq_one_letter_code
_entity_poly.pdbx_strand_id
1 'polypeptide(L)'
;MATAHSETTTMPDAEVHMRQAFEERMRKIIHDVAQRAELPVIANVLAEAGSISALASALAHAVELDPPRDPLAAARARGAAARERLLEKAGGTLRVSEVADLLGVTRTAINARRTRGTLLAVPLPNGEHMYP
;
A
#
# COMPACT_ATOMS: atom_id res chain seq x y z
N MET A 1 8.53 26.00 -41.35
CA MET A 1 7.61 26.29 -40.23
C MET A 1 7.10 24.98 -39.68
N ALA A 2 7.34 24.74 -38.40
CA ALA A 2 7.11 23.48 -37.72
C ALA A 2 5.62 23.30 -37.35
N THR A 3 5.10 22.08 -37.57
CA THR A 3 3.94 21.58 -36.86
C THR A 3 4.30 20.21 -36.29
N ALA A 4 4.54 20.18 -34.98
CA ALA A 4 4.54 18.98 -34.19
C ALA A 4 3.17 18.31 -34.30
N HIS A 5 3.14 17.01 -34.60
CA HIS A 5 1.97 16.17 -34.36
C HIS A 5 2.42 15.00 -33.49
N SER A 6 1.70 14.87 -32.39
CA SER A 6 1.92 14.02 -31.25
C SER A 6 2.07 12.55 -31.63
N GLU A 7 3.11 11.90 -31.13
CA GLU A 7 3.17 10.44 -31.03
C GLU A 7 2.13 9.99 -30.01
N THR A 8 1.00 9.49 -30.51
CA THR A 8 0.06 8.71 -29.71
C THR A 8 0.68 7.33 -29.54
N THR A 9 1.29 7.07 -28.39
CA THR A 9 1.78 5.75 -28.01
C THR A 9 0.60 4.78 -27.91
N THR A 10 0.32 4.04 -28.98
CA THR A 10 -0.58 2.89 -28.97
C THR A 10 0.03 1.82 -28.07
N MET A 11 -0.53 1.63 -26.88
CA MET A 11 -0.15 0.51 -26.00
C MET A 11 -0.46 -0.80 -26.73
N PRO A 12 0.44 -1.81 -26.73
CA PRO A 12 0.21 -3.06 -27.44
C PRO A 12 -1.04 -3.76 -26.89
N ASP A 13 -1.89 -4.29 -27.78
CA ASP A 13 -3.19 -4.90 -27.43
C ASP A 13 -3.12 -5.85 -26.24
N ALA A 14 -2.03 -6.62 -26.11
CA ALA A 14 -1.80 -7.51 -24.98
C ALA A 14 -1.79 -6.79 -23.62
N GLU A 15 -1.19 -5.60 -23.53
CA GLU A 15 -1.15 -4.81 -22.29
C GLU A 15 -2.54 -4.30 -21.91
N VAL A 16 -3.33 -3.85 -22.89
CA VAL A 16 -4.71 -3.40 -22.68
C VAL A 16 -5.57 -4.55 -22.15
N HIS A 17 -5.50 -5.72 -22.79
CA HIS A 17 -6.24 -6.91 -22.34
C HIS A 17 -5.81 -7.38 -20.95
N MET A 18 -4.50 -7.34 -20.62
CA MET A 18 -4.02 -7.69 -19.27
C MET A 18 -4.54 -6.74 -18.21
N ARG A 19 -4.57 -5.42 -18.47
CA ARG A 19 -5.14 -4.42 -17.57
C ARG A 19 -6.63 -4.66 -17.35
N GLN A 20 -7.38 -4.89 -18.43
CA GLN A 20 -8.81 -5.21 -18.36
C GLN A 20 -9.09 -6.47 -17.54
N ALA A 21 -8.36 -7.56 -17.82
CA ALA A 21 -8.52 -8.81 -17.08
C ALA A 21 -8.18 -8.66 -15.59
N PHE A 22 -7.17 -7.86 -15.25
CA PHE A 22 -6.83 -7.54 -13.87
C PHE A 22 -7.95 -6.76 -13.18
N GLU A 23 -8.46 -5.71 -13.82
CA GLU A 23 -9.57 -4.90 -13.28
C GLU A 23 -10.84 -5.72 -13.06
N GLU A 24 -11.20 -6.57 -14.01
CA GLU A 24 -12.39 -7.42 -13.91
C GLU A 24 -12.26 -8.42 -12.76
N ARG A 25 -11.07 -9.00 -12.59
CA ARG A 25 -10.78 -9.89 -11.45
C ARG A 25 -10.88 -9.14 -10.12
N MET A 26 -10.28 -7.96 -10.01
CA MET A 26 -10.31 -7.16 -8.78
C MET A 26 -11.73 -6.70 -8.44
N ARG A 27 -12.50 -6.24 -9.43
CA ARG A 27 -13.90 -5.84 -9.27
C ARG A 27 -14.75 -6.99 -8.74
N LYS A 28 -14.56 -8.19 -9.29
CA LYS A 28 -15.29 -9.38 -8.83
C LYS A 28 -14.97 -9.70 -7.37
N ILE A 29 -13.69 -9.68 -6.99
CA ILE A 29 -13.28 -9.90 -5.59
C ILE A 29 -13.92 -8.85 -4.68
N ILE A 30 -13.81 -7.56 -5.01
CA ILE A 30 -14.39 -6.48 -4.19
C ILE A 30 -15.90 -6.63 -4.07
N HIS A 31 -16.59 -6.99 -5.16
CA HIS A 31 -18.02 -7.25 -5.16
C HIS A 31 -18.39 -8.40 -4.21
N ASP A 32 -17.70 -9.54 -4.30
CA ASP A 32 -17.96 -10.70 -3.45
C ASP A 32 -17.72 -10.39 -1.97
N VAL A 33 -16.70 -9.58 -1.66
CA VAL A 33 -16.41 -9.10 -0.31
C VAL A 33 -17.51 -8.20 0.21
N ALA A 34 -17.95 -7.23 -0.59
CA ALA A 34 -19.03 -6.32 -0.20
C ALA A 34 -20.35 -7.05 0.06
N GLN A 35 -20.64 -8.13 -0.68
CA GLN A 35 -21.87 -8.93 -0.49
C GLN A 35 -21.82 -9.83 0.76
N ARG A 36 -20.62 -10.19 1.22
CA ARG A 36 -20.43 -11.14 2.34
C ARG A 36 -19.99 -10.46 3.64
N ALA A 37 -19.46 -9.24 3.58
CA ALA A 37 -19.00 -8.51 4.73
C ALA A 37 -20.18 -8.10 5.64
N GLU A 38 -19.95 -8.16 6.95
CA GLU A 38 -20.91 -7.66 7.92
C GLU A 38 -20.96 -6.13 7.90
N LEU A 39 -22.13 -5.55 8.20
CA LEU A 39 -22.35 -4.10 8.24
C LEU A 39 -21.32 -3.31 9.07
N PRO A 40 -20.82 -3.79 10.23
CA PRO A 40 -19.77 -3.10 10.99
C PRO A 40 -18.44 -3.01 10.24
N VAL A 41 -18.10 -4.03 9.44
CA VAL A 41 -16.89 -4.03 8.60
C VAL A 41 -17.02 -2.96 7.51
N ILE A 42 -18.18 -2.92 6.85
CA ILE A 42 -18.47 -1.92 5.82
C ILE A 42 -18.38 -0.50 6.41
N ALA A 43 -18.98 -0.28 7.58
CA ALA A 43 -18.94 1.01 8.25
C ALA A 43 -17.51 1.45 8.61
N ASN A 44 -16.67 0.52 9.10
CA ASN A 44 -15.27 0.82 9.40
C ASN A 44 -14.47 1.19 8.14
N VAL A 45 -14.65 0.44 7.05
CA VAL A 45 -13.98 0.72 5.76
C VAL A 45 -14.38 2.10 5.22
N LEU A 46 -15.65 2.48 5.34
CA LEU A 46 -16.14 3.81 4.93
C LEU A 46 -15.66 4.95 5.81
N ALA A 47 -15.28 4.66 7.06
CA ALA A 47 -14.76 5.64 8.01
C ALA A 47 -13.23 5.83 7.90
N GLU A 48 -12.50 4.92 7.23
CA GLU A 48 -11.07 5.05 7.01
C GLU A 48 -10.77 6.18 6.01
N ALA A 49 -9.81 7.04 6.36
CA ALA A 49 -9.28 8.04 5.46
C ALA A 49 -8.33 7.36 4.46
N GLY A 50 -8.59 7.50 3.16
CA GLY A 50 -7.73 6.99 2.09
C GLY A 50 -8.23 5.70 1.43
N SER A 51 -8.16 5.66 0.10
CA SER A 51 -8.77 4.59 -0.70
C SER A 51 -8.03 3.25 -0.61
N ILE A 52 -6.73 3.24 -0.29
CA ILE A 52 -5.88 2.03 -0.27
C ILE A 52 -5.91 1.34 1.10
N SER A 53 -5.87 2.11 2.19
CA SER A 53 -6.01 1.61 3.56
C SER A 53 -7.37 0.92 3.75
N ALA A 54 -8.44 1.61 3.34
CA ALA A 54 -9.79 1.08 3.33
C ALA A 54 -9.90 -0.24 2.54
N LEU A 55 -9.29 -0.30 1.35
CA LEU A 55 -9.28 -1.52 0.52
C LEU A 55 -8.49 -2.65 1.20
N ALA A 56 -7.33 -2.38 1.80
CA ALA A 56 -6.55 -3.38 2.52
C ALA A 56 -7.29 -3.93 3.75
N SER A 57 -8.00 -3.06 4.48
CA SER A 57 -8.85 -3.40 5.62
C SER A 57 -10.00 -4.31 5.18
N ALA A 58 -10.72 -3.92 4.13
CA ALA A 58 -11.78 -4.73 3.52
C ALA A 58 -11.26 -6.10 3.06
N LEU A 59 -10.08 -6.15 2.44
CA LEU A 59 -9.47 -7.39 2.00
C LEU A 59 -8.99 -8.28 3.16
N ALA A 60 -8.60 -7.70 4.30
CA ALA A 60 -8.25 -8.47 5.49
C ALA A 60 -9.47 -9.23 6.04
N HIS A 61 -10.64 -8.60 6.01
CA HIS A 61 -11.91 -9.21 6.39
C HIS A 61 -12.40 -10.20 5.31
N ALA A 62 -12.15 -9.92 4.04
CA ALA A 62 -12.47 -10.79 2.90
C ALA A 62 -11.80 -12.17 2.97
N VAL A 63 -10.55 -12.22 3.44
CA VAL A 63 -9.76 -13.45 3.49
C VAL A 63 -10.39 -14.48 4.45
N GLU A 64 -11.25 -14.05 5.38
CA GLU A 64 -12.04 -14.94 6.22
C GLU A 64 -13.21 -15.61 5.46
N LEU A 65 -13.65 -15.01 4.35
CA LEU A 65 -14.80 -15.43 3.53
C LEU A 65 -14.43 -16.34 2.35
N ASP A 66 -13.17 -16.33 1.93
CA ASP A 66 -12.59 -17.25 0.95
C ASP A 66 -11.17 -17.60 1.42
N PRO A 67 -11.01 -18.62 2.30
CA PRO A 67 -9.73 -18.95 2.88
C PRO A 67 -8.76 -19.32 1.76
N PRO A 68 -7.71 -18.51 1.53
CA PRO A 68 -6.79 -18.78 0.45
C PRO A 68 -6.03 -20.06 0.77
N ARG A 69 -5.39 -20.64 -0.26
CA ARG A 69 -4.37 -21.67 -0.06
C ARG A 69 -3.24 -21.23 0.88
N ASP A 70 -3.14 -19.93 1.21
CA ASP A 70 -2.16 -19.32 2.09
C ASP A 70 -2.77 -18.95 3.46
N PRO A 71 -2.50 -19.73 4.53
CA PRO A 71 -3.03 -19.48 5.88
C PRO A 71 -2.70 -18.10 6.47
N LEU A 72 -1.71 -17.39 5.93
CA LEU A 72 -1.24 -16.11 6.48
C LEU A 72 -1.79 -14.89 5.74
N ALA A 73 -2.61 -15.05 4.70
CA ALA A 73 -3.11 -13.93 3.91
C ALA A 73 -3.86 -12.88 4.76
N ALA A 74 -4.70 -13.31 5.71
CA ALA A 74 -5.45 -12.40 6.57
C ALA A 74 -4.51 -11.61 7.50
N ALA A 75 -3.50 -12.30 8.05
CA ALA A 75 -2.49 -11.67 8.89
C ALA A 75 -1.66 -10.63 8.11
N ARG A 76 -1.31 -10.91 6.85
CA ARG A 76 -0.61 -9.95 5.98
C ARG A 76 -1.47 -8.73 5.66
N ALA A 77 -2.75 -8.93 5.33
CA ALA A 77 -3.67 -7.83 5.04
C ALA A 77 -3.88 -6.93 6.27
N ARG A 78 -4.07 -7.51 7.47
CA ARG A 78 -4.11 -6.76 8.74
C ARG A 78 -2.81 -5.99 8.99
N GLY A 79 -1.66 -6.61 8.73
CA GLY A 79 -0.35 -5.98 8.88
C GLY A 79 -0.16 -4.78 7.95
N ALA A 80 -0.60 -4.88 6.69
CA ALA A 80 -0.55 -3.79 5.72
C ALA A 80 -1.43 -2.61 6.16
N ALA A 81 -2.68 -2.87 6.56
CA ALA A 81 -3.60 -1.84 7.06
C ALA A 81 -3.11 -1.20 8.38
N ALA A 82 -2.48 -1.98 9.27
CA ALA A 82 -1.88 -1.45 10.50
C ALA A 82 -0.66 -0.56 10.19
N ARG A 83 0.19 -0.98 9.26
CA ARG A 83 1.34 -0.19 8.79
C ARG A 83 0.88 1.16 8.26
N GLU A 84 -0.07 1.20 7.34
CA GLU A 84 -0.53 2.47 6.73
C GLU A 84 -1.09 3.43 7.78
N ARG A 85 -1.98 2.95 8.67
CA ARG A 85 -2.53 3.76 9.76
C ARG A 85 -1.46 4.31 10.72
N LEU A 86 -0.39 3.55 10.97
CA LEU A 86 0.73 4.02 11.79
C LEU A 86 1.53 5.12 11.07
N LEU A 87 1.71 5.01 9.75
CA LEU A 87 2.37 6.05 8.96
C LEU A 87 1.53 7.33 8.92
N GLU A 88 0.21 7.23 8.73
CA GLU A 88 -0.70 8.37 8.76
C GLU A 88 -0.68 9.07 10.12
N LYS A 89 -0.76 8.31 11.22
CA LYS A 89 -0.72 8.85 12.59
C LYS A 89 0.62 9.49 12.95
N ALA A 90 1.72 9.06 12.33
CA ALA A 90 3.03 9.67 12.52
C ALA A 90 3.19 11.01 11.78
N GLY A 91 2.19 11.43 10.99
CA GLY A 91 2.29 12.64 10.15
C GLY A 91 2.94 12.37 8.80
N GLY A 92 2.97 11.11 8.36
CA GLY A 92 3.63 10.67 7.15
C GLY A 92 4.99 10.02 7.44
N THR A 93 5.87 10.05 6.44
CA THR A 93 7.19 9.44 6.58
C THR A 93 8.28 10.27 5.91
N LEU A 94 9.44 10.31 6.55
CA LEU A 94 10.63 10.98 6.07
C LEU A 94 11.59 10.00 5.40
N ARG A 95 12.28 10.45 4.35
CA ARG A 95 13.44 9.75 3.77
C ARG A 95 14.65 9.89 4.69
N VAL A 96 15.63 9.02 4.49
CA VAL A 96 16.87 9.01 5.29
C VAL A 96 17.61 10.35 5.30
N SER A 97 17.54 11.16 4.23
CA SER A 97 18.09 12.52 4.22
C SER A 97 17.33 13.46 5.13
N GLU A 98 16.01 13.45 5.04
CA GLU A 98 15.16 14.38 5.79
C GLU A 98 15.29 14.11 7.30
N VAL A 99 15.43 12.85 7.69
CA VAL A 99 15.73 12.45 9.07
C VAL A 99 17.14 12.86 9.50
N ALA A 100 18.13 12.71 8.61
CA ALA A 100 19.50 13.13 8.86
C ALA A 100 19.58 14.64 9.12
N ASP A 101 18.88 15.43 8.30
CA ASP A 101 18.78 16.88 8.43
C ASP A 101 18.03 17.26 9.72
N LEU A 102 16.88 16.61 9.98
CA LEU A 102 16.07 16.86 11.18
C LEU A 102 16.83 16.56 12.49
N LEU A 103 17.61 15.47 12.51
CA LEU A 103 18.36 15.04 13.69
C LEU A 103 19.78 15.63 13.76
N GLY A 104 20.22 16.37 12.74
CA GLY A 104 21.57 16.95 12.68
C GLY A 104 22.68 15.88 12.64
N VAL A 105 22.42 14.72 12.04
CA VAL A 105 23.38 13.60 11.96
C VAL A 105 23.55 13.10 10.54
N THR A 106 24.60 12.33 10.27
CA THR A 106 24.83 11.79 8.93
C THR A 106 23.89 10.64 8.58
N ARG A 107 23.65 10.44 7.27
CA ARG A 107 22.92 9.25 6.76
C ARG A 107 23.52 7.93 7.29
N THR A 108 24.84 7.85 7.41
CA THR A 108 25.53 6.67 7.97
C THR A 108 25.18 6.45 9.44
N ALA A 109 25.04 7.52 10.22
CA ALA A 109 24.61 7.44 11.62
C ALA A 109 23.16 6.98 11.76
N ILE A 110 22.27 7.45 10.87
CA ILE A 110 20.88 6.97 10.77
C ILE A 110 20.83 5.47 10.45
N ASN A 111 21.61 5.03 9.46
CA ASN A 111 21.70 3.61 9.10
C ASN A 111 22.23 2.75 10.25
N ALA A 112 23.28 3.22 10.95
CA ALA A 112 23.82 2.52 12.11
C ALA A 112 22.82 2.46 13.27
N ARG A 113 22.00 3.51 13.47
CA ARG A 113 20.93 3.50 14.47
C ARG A 113 19.80 2.53 14.11
N ARG A 114 19.41 2.47 12.83
CA ARG A 114 18.42 1.53 12.29
C ARG A 114 18.87 0.08 12.48
N THR A 115 20.11 -0.25 12.10
CA THR A 115 20.63 -1.63 12.24
C THR A 115 20.79 -2.06 13.69
N ARG A 116 21.08 -1.12 14.61
CA ARG A 116 21.08 -1.38 16.06
C ARG A 116 19.69 -1.43 16.70
N GLY A 117 18.61 -1.21 15.94
CA GLY A 117 17.24 -1.19 16.46
C GLY A 117 16.90 0.03 17.34
N THR A 118 17.79 1.04 17.37
CA THR A 118 17.59 2.28 18.14
C THR A 118 16.84 3.37 17.38
N LEU A 119 16.50 3.11 16.12
CA LEU A 119 15.69 3.98 15.27
C LEU A 119 14.74 3.11 14.45
N LEU A 120 13.45 3.38 14.59
CA LEU A 120 12.40 2.68 13.86
C LEU A 120 12.40 3.11 12.39
N ALA A 121 12.23 2.17 11.48
CA ALA A 121 12.10 2.43 10.05
C ALA A 121 11.15 1.42 9.41
N VAL A 122 10.45 1.88 8.39
CA VAL A 122 9.50 1.11 7.61
C VAL A 122 10.14 0.78 6.25
N PRO A 123 10.41 -0.51 5.95
CA PRO A 123 11.00 -0.91 4.68
C PRO A 123 9.99 -0.78 3.54
N LEU A 124 10.41 -0.21 2.43
CA LEU A 124 9.64 -0.12 1.18
C LEU A 124 9.97 -1.30 0.25
N PRO A 125 9.07 -1.66 -0.68
CA PRO A 125 9.32 -2.73 -1.66
C PRO A 125 10.55 -2.49 -2.57
N ASN A 126 10.95 -1.23 -2.76
CA ASN A 126 12.12 -0.83 -3.55
C ASN A 126 13.46 -0.95 -2.77
N GLY A 127 13.44 -1.47 -1.54
CA GLY A 127 14.62 -1.59 -0.66
C GLY A 127 14.97 -0.31 0.11
N GLU A 128 14.26 0.80 -0.13
CA GLU A 128 14.40 2.01 0.67
C GLU A 128 13.74 1.84 2.05
N HIS A 129 14.09 2.75 2.95
CA HIS A 129 13.51 2.82 4.29
C HIS A 129 12.94 4.21 4.51
N MET A 130 11.73 4.23 5.04
CA MET A 130 11.02 5.43 5.44
C MET A 130 10.96 5.49 6.96
N TYR A 131 11.02 6.68 7.53
CA TYR A 131 11.11 6.88 8.97
C TYR A 131 9.87 7.64 9.44
N PRO A 132 9.16 7.15 10.46
CA PRO A 132 8.05 7.88 11.07
C PRO A 132 8.53 9.08 11.87
#